data_AF-A0A971LUS5-F1
#
_entry.id   AF-A0A971LUS5-F1
#
_cell.length_a   1.000
_cell.length_b   1.000
_cell.length_c   1.000
_cell.angle_alpha   90.00
_cell.angle_beta   90.00
_cell.angle_gamma   90.00
#
_symmetry.space_group_name_H-M   'P 1'
#
loop_
_entity.id
_entity.type
_entity.pdbx_description
1 polymer ?
#
loop_
_entity_poly.entity_id
_entity_poly.type
_entity_poly.pdbx_seq_one_letter_code
_entity_poly.pdbx_strand_id
1 'polypeptide(L)' 'MECFNCGNCKENQPIYYCIAKNQVVINENYKPEEKLRTGWKKGSRNYESHRRKSRKEIEI' A
#
# COMPACT_ATOMS: atom_id res chain seq x y z
N MET A 1 -6.82 22.89 20.24
CA MET A 1 -5.43 22.58 19.82
C MET A 1 -5.25 23.04 18.39
N GLU A 2 -4.16 23.75 18.12
CA GLU A 2 -3.91 24.39 16.83
C GLU A 2 -3.47 23.35 15.78
N CYS A 3 -3.93 23.49 14.55
CA CYS A 3 -3.56 22.57 13.48
C CYS A 3 -2.16 22.92 12.96
N PHE A 4 -1.24 21.97 13.00
CA PHE A 4 0.12 22.13 12.47
C PHE A 4 0.22 22.07 10.93
N ASN A 5 -0.91 21.92 10.21
CA ASN A 5 -0.96 21.84 8.75
C ASN A 5 -0.03 20.78 8.12
N CYS A 6 0.27 19.69 8.85
CA CYS A 6 1.14 18.60 8.41
C CYS A 6 0.63 17.79 7.20
N GLY A 7 -0.64 17.94 6.81
CA GLY A 7 -1.20 17.30 5.61
C GLY A 7 -1.61 15.83 5.77
N ASN A 8 -1.25 15.15 6.86
CA ASN A 8 -1.53 13.73 7.09
C ASN A 8 -3.02 13.34 6.92
N CYS A 9 -3.95 14.21 7.34
CA CYS A 9 -5.39 13.97 7.22
C CYS A 9 -5.94 14.07 5.78
N LYS A 10 -5.13 14.58 4.83
CA LYS A 10 -5.49 14.71 3.41
C LYS A 10 -5.04 13.52 2.58
N GLU A 11 -4.20 12.65 3.13
CA GLU A 11 -3.80 11.42 2.46
C GLU A 11 -4.91 10.36 2.60
N ASN A 12 -5.12 9.55 1.56
CA ASN A 12 -6.09 8.44 1.59
C ASN A 12 -5.52 7.23 2.36
N GLN A 13 -4.96 7.47 3.54
CA GLN A 13 -4.50 6.44 4.46
C GLN A 13 -5.64 6.02 5.41
N PRO A 14 -5.76 4.73 5.77
CA PRO A 14 -6.81 4.25 6.67
C PRO A 14 -6.65 4.75 8.11
N ILE A 15 -5.41 5.01 8.52
CA ILE A 15 -5.05 5.59 9.82
C ILE A 15 -3.95 6.61 9.60
N TYR A 16 -3.92 7.67 10.39
CA TYR A 16 -2.84 8.66 10.34
C TYR A 16 -2.51 9.20 11.73
N TYR A 17 -1.30 9.70 11.92
CA TYR A 17 -0.90 10.35 13.17
C TYR A 17 -1.21 11.85 13.12
N CYS A 18 -1.93 12.34 14.12
CA CYS A 18 -2.24 13.77 14.26
C CYS A 18 -1.39 14.40 15.36
N ILE A 19 -0.41 15.22 14.98
CA ILE A 19 0.49 15.92 15.92
C ILE A 19 -0.32 16.82 16.87
N ALA A 20 -1.32 17.53 16.34
CA ALA A 20 -2.18 18.41 17.13
C ALA A 20 -3.02 17.67 18.19
N LYS A 21 -3.23 16.36 18.02
CA LYS A 21 -3.95 15.52 18.99
C LYS A 21 -3.03 14.54 19.72
N ASN A 22 -1.76 14.49 19.34
CA ASN A 22 -0.74 13.55 19.81
C ASN A 22 -1.21 12.08 19.85
N GLN A 23 -1.93 11.65 18.82
CA GLN A 23 -2.51 10.30 18.75
C GLN A 23 -2.67 9.81 17.31
N VAL A 24 -2.83 8.49 17.17
CA VAL A 24 -3.26 7.86 15.91
C VAL A 24 -4.77 8.05 15.77
N VAL A 25 -5.21 8.51 14.61
CA VAL A 25 -6.61 8.76 14.27
C VAL A 25 -7.02 7.83 13.13
N ILE A 26 -8.20 7.22 13.27
CA ILE A 26 -8.83 6.43 12.21
C ILE A 26 -9.44 7.40 11.18
N ASN A 27 -9.12 7.20 9.91
CA ASN A 27 -9.61 8.08 8.85
C ASN A 27 -11.01 7.67 8.39
N GLU A 28 -12.03 8.42 8.81
CA GLU A 28 -13.43 8.21 8.41
C GLU A 28 -13.65 8.42 6.90
N ASN A 29 -12.80 9.21 6.24
CA ASN A 29 -12.89 9.51 4.81
C ASN A 29 -12.06 8.54 3.95
N TYR A 30 -11.46 7.50 4.54
CA TYR A 30 -10.68 6.52 3.81
C TYR A 30 -11.57 5.82 2.77
N LYS A 31 -11.16 5.90 1.50
CA LYS A 31 -11.78 5.15 0.41
C LYS A 31 -10.82 4.06 -0.02
N PRO A 32 -11.12 2.78 0.22
CA PRO A 32 -10.31 1.69 -0.28
C PRO A 32 -10.20 1.78 -1.80
N GLU A 33 -9.00 2.05 -2.31
CA GLU A 33 -8.72 1.97 -3.73
C GLU A 33 -8.24 0.56 -4.05
N GLU A 34 -8.91 -0.07 -5.01
CA GLU A 34 -8.46 -1.35 -5.53
C GLU A 34 -7.13 -1.12 -6.27
N LYS A 35 -6.04 -1.66 -5.72
CA LYS A 35 -4.74 -1.59 -6.39
C LYS A 35 -4.82 -2.39 -7.68
N LEU A 36 -5.01 -1.69 -8.80
CA LEU A 36 -4.86 -2.24 -10.13
C LEU A 36 -3.44 -2.78 -10.24
N ARG A 37 -3.30 -4.10 -10.15
CA ARG A 37 -2.02 -4.79 -10.35
C ARG A 37 -1.72 -4.84 -11.84
N THR A 38 -1.42 -3.70 -12.44
CA THR A 38 -0.93 -3.61 -13.82
C THR A 38 0.56 -3.92 -13.83
N GLY A 39 0.90 -5.20 -13.70
CA GLY A 39 2.25 -5.67 -13.92
C GLY A 39 2.82 -6.62 -12.88
N TRP A 40 3.86 -7.31 -13.33
CA TRP A 40 4.62 -8.35 -12.65
C TRP A 40 4.97 -7.98 -11.19
N LYS A 41 4.62 -8.86 -10.23
CA LYS A 41 4.97 -8.69 -8.80
C LYS A 41 6.49 -8.57 -8.65
N LYS A 42 6.94 -7.72 -7.71
CA LYS A 42 8.34 -7.48 -7.31
C LYS A 42 9.25 -8.70 -7.52
N GLY A 43 10.30 -8.49 -8.32
CA GLY A 43 11.29 -9.50 -8.71
C GLY A 43 11.59 -9.40 -10.20
N SER A 44 12.78 -9.82 -10.64
CA SER A 44 13.08 -9.84 -12.07
C SER A 44 12.14 -10.83 -12.77
N ARG A 45 11.72 -10.51 -14.01
CA ARG A 45 10.89 -11.41 -14.83
C ARG A 45 11.53 -12.79 -14.97
N ASN A 46 12.86 -12.82 -15.08
CA ASN A 46 13.63 -14.05 -15.21
C ASN A 46 13.61 -14.87 -13.92
N TYR A 47 13.77 -14.23 -12.75
CA TYR A 47 13.70 -14.90 -11.45
C TYR A 47 12.34 -15.56 -11.22
N GLU A 48 11.25 -14.83 -11.48
CA GLU A 48 9.90 -15.35 -11.23
C GLU A 48 9.49 -16.40 -12.28
N SER A 49 9.95 -16.27 -13.53
CA SER A 49 9.81 -17.34 -14.53
C SER A 49 10.54 -18.61 -14.09
N HIS A 50 11.79 -18.49 -13.64
CA HIS A 50 12.57 -19.62 -13.13
C HIS A 50 11.90 -20.27 -11.91
N ARG A 51 11.44 -19.47 -10.92
CA ARG A 51 10.74 -19.97 -9.73
C ARG A 51 9.51 -20.81 -10.09
N ARG A 52 8.69 -20.33 -11.04
CA ARG A 52 7.48 -21.04 -11.48
C ARG A 52 7.81 -22.35 -12.19
N LYS A 53 8.86 -22.38 -13.01
CA LYS A 53 9.37 -23.62 -13.62
C LYS A 53 9.84 -24.61 -12.56
N SER A 54 10.67 -24.18 -11.60
CA SER A 54 11.17 -25.04 -10.53
C SER A 54 10.06 -25.62 -9.65
N ARG A 55 8.98 -24.86 -9.43
CA ARG A 55 7.81 -25.31 -8.66
C ARG A 55 6.78 -26.08 -9.47
N LYS A 56 7.01 -26.30 -10.77
CA LYS A 56 6.05 -26.93 -11.70
C LYS A 56 4.67 -26.26 -11.68
N GLU A 57 4.64 -24.96 -11.42
CA GLU A 57 3.40 -24.16 -11.43
C GLU A 57 2.91 -23.90 -12.87
N ILE A 58 3.75 -24.16 -13.87
CA ILE A 58 3.49 -24.03 -15.31
C ILE A 58 4.08 -25.26 -16.02
N GLU A 59 3.29 -25.93 -16.85
CA GLU A 59 3.80 -26.89 -17.84
C GLU A 59 4.31 -26.12 -19.07
N ILE A 60 5.51 -26.45 -19.54
CA ILE A 60 6.13 -25.87 -20.74
C ILE A 60 6.07 -26.91 -21.84
#